data_AF-A0A956NTN2-F1
#
_entry.id   AF-A0A956NTN2-F1
#
_cell.length_a   1.000
_cell.length_b   1.000
_cell.length_c   1.000
_cell.angle_alpha   90.00
_cell.angle_beta   90.00
_cell.angle_gamma   90.00
#
_symmetry.space_group_name_H-M   'P 1'
#
loop_
_entity.id
_entity.type
_entity.pdbx_description
1 polymer ?
#
loop_
_entity_poly.entity_id
_entity_poly.type
_entity_poly.pdbx_seq_one_letter_code
_entity_poly.pdbx_strand_id
1 'polypeptide(L)'
;MIDRRRFLALGAVALVPAVLRAQDEAPAVPVAPDADPLRDPFTVGRVRDSLTAMDSDAVIIALERRLRCTCGCTLDIYTCRTTDFTCTFSPALHKEIVALYTAGQTPEQIIATFVAREGESILMAPPAEGFNLTGYLLPGLLMAAGLLGLTAWIMRRKAPGAVPTPAATGPTATRPDEDQLAELRRALDEVDA
;
A
#
# COMPACT_ATOMS: atom_id res chain seq x y z
N MET A 1 -32.71 7.93 -10.91
CA MET A 1 -32.40 6.64 -10.26
C MET A 1 -31.56 5.83 -11.21
N ILE A 2 -30.28 5.61 -10.88
CA ILE A 2 -29.32 4.91 -11.76
C ILE A 2 -29.31 3.44 -11.36
N ASP A 3 -29.61 2.57 -12.32
CA ASP A 3 -29.84 1.14 -12.14
C ASP A 3 -28.54 0.38 -11.82
N ARG A 4 -28.51 -0.31 -10.66
CA ARG A 4 -27.38 -1.11 -10.15
C ARG A 4 -26.94 -2.22 -11.10
N ARG A 5 -27.76 -2.58 -12.09
CA ARG A 5 -27.51 -3.69 -13.01
C ARG A 5 -26.68 -3.32 -14.24
N ARG A 6 -26.55 -2.04 -14.59
CA ARG A 6 -25.69 -1.59 -15.69
C ARG A 6 -24.20 -1.48 -15.32
N PHE A 7 -23.86 -1.48 -14.03
CA PHE A 7 -22.47 -1.39 -13.58
C PHE A 7 -21.69 -2.72 -13.65
N LEU A 8 -22.37 -3.86 -13.80
CA LEU A 8 -21.72 -5.19 -13.75
C LEU A 8 -21.49 -5.86 -15.10
N ALA A 9 -21.82 -5.20 -16.23
CA ALA A 9 -21.76 -5.80 -17.56
C ALA A 9 -20.55 -5.37 -18.42
N LEU A 10 -19.60 -4.58 -17.89
CA LEU A 10 -18.41 -4.10 -18.62
C LEU A 10 -17.09 -4.58 -17.98
N GLY A 11 -17.10 -5.73 -17.33
CA GLY A 11 -15.93 -6.29 -16.65
C GLY A 11 -15.46 -7.60 -17.28
N ALA A 12 -14.92 -7.57 -18.50
CA ALA A 12 -13.99 -8.58 -19.02
C ALA A 12 -13.46 -8.18 -20.41
N VAL A 13 -12.53 -7.22 -20.45
CA VAL A 13 -11.57 -7.14 -21.56
C VAL A 13 -10.20 -7.40 -20.95
N ALA A 14 -9.74 -8.64 -21.07
CA ALA A 14 -8.37 -9.01 -20.76
C ALA A 14 -7.46 -8.47 -21.88
N LEU A 15 -7.06 -7.20 -21.76
CA LEU A 15 -5.92 -6.67 -22.47
C LEU A 15 -4.66 -7.18 -21.77
N VAL A 16 -4.16 -8.33 -22.23
CA VAL A 16 -2.79 -8.76 -21.95
C VAL A 16 -1.88 -7.71 -22.59
N PRO A 17 -1.09 -6.94 -21.84
CA PRO A 17 -0.19 -5.99 -22.46
C PRO A 17 0.95 -6.80 -23.09
N ALA A 18 1.08 -6.70 -24.41
CA ALA A 18 2.23 -7.17 -25.19
C ALA A 18 3.56 -6.45 -24.84
N VAL A 19 3.59 -5.69 -23.74
CA VAL A 19 4.71 -4.88 -23.24
C VAL A 19 5.84 -5.76 -22.69
N LEU A 20 5.59 -7.04 -22.38
CA LEU A 20 6.62 -7.93 -21.84
C LEU A 20 7.69 -8.39 -22.86
N ARG A 21 7.54 -8.10 -24.16
CA ARG A 21 8.54 -8.47 -25.18
C ARG A 21 9.50 -7.35 -25.57
N ALA A 22 9.27 -6.12 -25.12
CA ALA A 22 10.06 -4.96 -25.55
C ALA A 22 11.17 -4.56 -24.56
N GLN A 23 11.33 -5.26 -23.43
CA GLN A 23 12.31 -4.90 -22.39
C GLN A 23 13.66 -5.59 -22.53
N ASP A 24 13.79 -6.61 -23.40
CA ASP A 24 15.05 -7.36 -23.55
C ASP A 24 16.08 -6.63 -24.43
N GLU A 25 15.64 -5.74 -25.33
CA GLU A 25 16.54 -5.08 -26.28
C GLU A 25 16.95 -3.68 -25.77
N ALA A 26 17.85 -3.62 -24.81
CA ALA A 26 18.53 -2.37 -24.47
C ALA A 26 19.43 -1.98 -25.67
N PRO A 27 19.19 -0.84 -26.35
CA PRO A 27 20.07 -0.40 -27.43
C PRO A 27 21.45 -0.09 -26.85
N ALA A 28 22.50 -0.62 -27.48
CA ALA A 28 23.88 -0.25 -27.16
C ALA A 28 24.02 1.27 -27.35
N VAL A 29 24.16 2.01 -26.24
CA VAL A 29 24.38 3.46 -26.28
C VAL A 29 25.82 3.68 -26.75
N PRO A 30 26.05 4.30 -27.92
CA PRO A 30 27.41 4.60 -28.37
C PRO A 30 28.05 5.61 -27.41
N VAL A 31 29.20 5.25 -26.86
CA VAL A 31 29.99 6.15 -26.01
C VAL A 31 30.48 7.31 -26.89
N ALA A 32 30.13 8.55 -26.51
CA ALA A 32 30.52 9.73 -27.24
C ALA A 32 32.06 9.89 -27.25
N PRO A 33 32.67 10.32 -28.36
CA PRO A 33 34.14 10.42 -28.50
C PRO A 33 34.77 11.48 -27.57
N ASP A 34 33.95 12.36 -27.00
CA ASP A 34 34.29 13.43 -26.07
C ASP A 34 33.76 13.19 -24.65
N ALA A 35 33.29 11.98 -24.36
CA ALA A 35 32.98 11.60 -22.99
C ALA A 35 34.25 11.71 -22.15
N ASP A 36 34.25 12.69 -21.22
CA ASP A 36 35.28 12.81 -20.19
C ASP A 36 35.45 11.41 -19.56
N PRO A 37 36.66 10.85 -19.48
CA PRO A 37 36.84 9.51 -18.95
C PRO A 37 36.17 9.48 -17.57
N LEU A 38 35.18 8.61 -17.43
CA LEU A 38 34.51 8.36 -16.15
C LEU A 38 35.62 8.23 -15.11
N ARG A 39 35.72 9.23 -14.23
CA ARG A 39 36.77 9.29 -13.23
C ARG A 39 36.75 7.96 -12.52
N ASP A 40 37.88 7.26 -12.59
CA ASP A 40 37.98 5.87 -12.16
C ASP A 40 37.25 5.73 -10.81
N PRO A 41 36.14 4.98 -10.73
CA PRO A 41 35.38 4.84 -9.48
C PRO A 41 36.26 4.30 -8.34
N PHE A 42 37.36 3.61 -8.67
CA PHE A 42 38.36 3.14 -7.70
C PHE A 42 39.27 4.26 -7.15
N THR A 43 39.26 5.46 -7.73
CA THR A 43 39.99 6.63 -7.20
C THR A 43 39.18 7.52 -6.25
N VAL A 44 37.84 7.43 -6.29
CA VAL A 44 36.92 8.30 -5.51
C VAL A 44 36.21 7.58 -4.36
N GLY A 45 36.48 6.29 -4.14
CA GLY A 45 35.86 5.51 -3.07
C GLY A 45 36.67 4.32 -2.62
N ARG A 46 36.33 3.78 -1.45
CA ARG A 46 36.87 2.49 -0.99
C ARG A 46 36.40 1.41 -1.97
N VAL A 47 37.34 0.65 -2.55
CA VAL A 47 37.02 -0.52 -3.37
C VAL A 47 36.17 -1.47 -2.52
N ARG A 48 34.91 -1.69 -2.91
CA ARG A 48 34.09 -2.73 -2.30
C ARG A 48 34.57 -4.08 -2.85
N ASP A 49 34.58 -5.09 -1.99
CA ASP A 49 34.76 -6.48 -2.42
C ASP A 49 33.74 -6.80 -3.52
N SER A 50 34.11 -7.69 -4.45
CA SER A 50 33.20 -8.17 -5.50
C SER A 50 31.93 -8.78 -4.90
N LEU A 51 30.77 -8.41 -5.44
CA LEU A 51 29.47 -8.98 -5.05
C LEU A 51 29.49 -10.51 -5.16
N THR A 52 29.06 -11.18 -4.11
CA THR A 52 28.94 -12.63 -4.02
C THR A 52 27.48 -13.06 -4.15
N ALA A 53 27.23 -14.35 -4.38
CA ALA A 53 25.87 -14.89 -4.37
C ALA A 53 25.17 -14.70 -3.01
N MET A 54 25.92 -14.69 -1.91
CA MET A 54 25.38 -14.49 -0.56
C MET A 54 24.90 -13.05 -0.33
N ASP A 55 25.51 -12.06 -1.01
CA ASP A 55 25.06 -10.66 -0.92
C ASP A 55 23.63 -10.45 -1.43
N SER A 56 23.18 -11.32 -2.35
CA SER A 56 21.87 -11.26 -2.98
C SER A 56 20.93 -12.39 -2.53
N ASP A 57 21.33 -13.19 -1.53
CA ASP A 57 20.51 -14.30 -1.03
C ASP A 57 19.27 -13.77 -0.30
N ALA A 58 18.09 -14.30 -0.67
CA ALA A 58 16.82 -13.81 -0.15
C ALA A 58 16.66 -14.03 1.37
N VAL A 59 17.23 -15.10 1.91
CA VAL A 59 17.17 -15.40 3.35
C VAL A 59 18.05 -14.42 4.12
N ILE A 60 19.26 -14.18 3.63
CA ILE A 60 20.19 -13.21 4.24
C ILE A 60 19.58 -11.80 4.21
N ILE A 61 19.04 -11.37 3.06
CA ILE A 61 18.38 -10.06 2.95
C ILE A 61 17.20 -9.94 3.93
N ALA A 62 16.37 -10.98 4.04
CA ALA A 62 15.23 -10.98 4.96
C ALA A 62 15.66 -10.90 6.43
N LEU A 63 16.76 -11.56 6.78
CA LEU A 63 17.37 -11.53 8.11
C LEU A 63 17.96 -10.16 8.44
N GLU A 64 18.75 -9.60 7.52
CA GLU A 64 19.36 -8.27 7.66
C GLU A 64 18.33 -7.16 7.84
N ARG A 65 17.18 -7.24 7.16
CA ARG A 65 16.10 -6.26 7.30
C ARG A 65 15.42 -6.27 8.67
N ARG A 66 15.54 -7.37 9.42
CA ARG A 66 15.01 -7.47 10.79
C ARG A 66 15.96 -6.91 11.83
N LEU A 67 17.22 -6.69 11.47
CA LEU A 67 18.28 -6.24 12.36
C LEU A 67 18.68 -4.80 12.04
N ARG A 68 18.68 -3.94 13.05
CA ARG A 68 19.14 -2.56 13.00
C ARG A 68 20.66 -2.52 13.01
N CYS A 69 21.25 -1.65 12.19
CA CYS A 69 22.68 -1.39 12.23
C CYS A 69 23.07 -0.67 13.54
N THR A 70 24.19 -1.07 14.14
CA THR A 70 24.67 -0.54 15.44
C THR A 70 25.41 0.79 15.33
N CYS A 71 25.57 1.37 14.13
CA CYS A 71 26.27 2.65 13.95
C CYS A 71 25.45 3.90 14.29
N GLY A 72 24.18 3.76 14.68
CA GLY A 72 23.32 4.87 15.10
C GLY A 72 22.50 5.54 14.00
N CYS A 73 22.67 5.14 12.73
CA CYS A 73 21.89 5.70 11.61
C CYS A 73 20.43 5.23 11.54
N THR A 74 20.02 4.31 12.43
CA THR A 74 18.64 3.77 12.54
C THR A 74 18.17 2.99 11.30
N LEU A 75 19.04 2.71 10.34
CA LEU A 75 18.74 1.85 9.19
C LEU A 75 18.97 0.38 9.52
N ASP A 76 18.33 -0.51 8.77
CA ASP A 76 18.59 -1.96 8.86
C ASP A 76 19.90 -2.29 8.15
N ILE A 77 20.47 -3.45 8.46
CA ILE A 77 21.77 -3.85 7.93
C ILE A 77 21.74 -3.83 6.40
N TYR A 78 20.71 -4.41 5.77
CA TYR A 78 20.60 -4.50 4.31
C TYR A 78 20.49 -3.11 3.67
N THR A 79 19.54 -2.30 4.14
CA THR A 79 19.35 -0.94 3.61
C THR A 79 20.61 -0.10 3.80
N CYS A 80 21.28 -0.20 4.95
CA CYS A 80 22.50 0.56 5.21
C CYS A 80 23.65 0.15 4.26
N ARG A 81 23.94 -1.15 4.04
CA ARG A 81 25.05 -1.54 3.15
C ARG A 81 24.80 -1.20 1.68
N THR A 82 23.53 -1.10 1.29
CA THR A 82 23.11 -0.83 -0.09
C THR A 82 22.83 0.64 -0.38
N THR A 83 22.69 1.49 0.64
CA THR A 83 22.46 2.94 0.47
C THR A 83 23.64 3.79 0.91
N ASP A 84 24.38 3.39 1.96
CA ASP A 84 25.56 4.13 2.44
C ASP A 84 26.85 3.43 1.99
N PHE A 85 27.48 4.02 0.96
CA PHE A 85 28.72 3.48 0.43
C PHE A 85 29.96 3.80 1.29
N THR A 86 29.83 4.63 2.32
CA THR A 86 30.92 5.05 3.21
C THR A 86 30.96 4.27 4.52
N CYS A 87 29.81 3.74 4.97
CA CYS A 87 29.65 2.96 6.19
C CYS A 87 30.56 1.71 6.23
N THR A 88 31.17 1.46 7.39
CA THR A 88 32.00 0.26 7.66
C THR A 88 31.31 -0.75 8.57
N PHE A 89 30.30 -0.33 9.34
CA PHE A 89 29.61 -1.17 10.32
C PHE A 89 28.68 -2.18 9.65
N SER A 90 27.80 -1.72 8.77
CA SER A 90 26.83 -2.61 8.12
C SER A 90 27.50 -3.72 7.28
N PRO A 91 28.54 -3.43 6.45
CA PRO A 91 29.27 -4.49 5.75
C PRO A 91 29.95 -5.49 6.69
N ALA A 92 30.41 -5.07 7.88
CA ALA A 92 31.00 -5.97 8.86
C ALA A 92 29.94 -6.90 9.49
N LEU A 93 28.77 -6.35 9.85
CA LEU A 93 27.65 -7.14 10.36
C LEU A 93 27.11 -8.13 9.31
N HIS A 94 27.04 -7.72 8.04
CA HIS A 94 26.69 -8.61 6.93
C HIS A 94 27.64 -9.82 6.88
N LYS A 95 28.96 -9.58 6.95
CA LYS A 95 29.97 -10.66 6.94
C LYS A 95 29.79 -11.61 8.12
N GLU A 96 29.44 -11.11 9.31
CA GLU A 96 29.13 -11.95 10.47
C GLU A 96 27.86 -12.79 10.24
N ILE A 97 26.80 -12.19 9.71
CA ILE A 97 25.56 -12.92 9.36
C ILE A 97 25.83 -14.02 8.35
N VAL A 98 26.58 -13.74 7.27
CA VAL A 98 26.97 -14.72 6.26
C VAL A 98 27.80 -15.85 6.89
N ALA A 99 28.72 -15.53 7.79
CA ALA A 99 29.52 -16.53 8.48
C ALA A 99 28.66 -17.47 9.34
N LEU A 100 27.69 -16.94 10.10
CA LEU A 100 26.78 -17.75 10.92
C LEU A 100 25.83 -18.60 10.06
N TYR A 101 25.32 -18.03 8.97
CA TYR A 101 24.45 -18.74 8.04
C TYR A 101 25.18 -19.88 7.33
N THR A 102 26.40 -19.63 6.85
CA THR A 102 27.24 -20.67 6.22
C THR A 102 27.73 -21.72 7.22
N ALA A 103 27.80 -21.39 8.51
CA ALA A 103 28.02 -22.35 9.59
C ALA A 103 26.79 -23.23 9.90
N GLY A 104 25.66 -23.06 9.19
CA GLY A 104 24.46 -23.88 9.32
C GLY A 104 23.50 -23.41 10.42
N GLN A 105 23.65 -22.20 10.95
CA GLN A 105 22.68 -21.65 11.89
C GLN A 105 21.38 -21.26 11.18
N THR A 106 20.26 -21.47 11.86
CA THR A 106 18.96 -21.01 11.35
C THR A 106 18.81 -19.50 11.50
N PRO A 107 17.98 -18.82 10.69
CA PRO A 107 17.76 -17.38 10.81
C PRO A 107 17.40 -16.93 12.23
N GLU A 108 16.59 -17.71 12.94
CA GLU A 108 16.17 -17.41 14.31
C GLU A 108 17.32 -17.50 15.31
N GLN A 109 18.23 -18.47 15.12
CA GLN A 109 19.44 -18.60 15.95
C GLN A 109 20.40 -17.43 15.73
N ILE A 110 20.51 -16.96 14.48
CA ILE A 110 21.33 -15.80 14.15
C ILE A 110 20.73 -14.55 14.83
N ILE A 111 19.42 -14.31 14.69
CA ILE A 111 18.75 -13.19 15.37
C ILE A 111 18.96 -13.28 16.88
N ALA A 112 18.76 -14.46 17.48
CA ALA A 112 18.95 -14.66 18.92
C ALA A 112 20.39 -14.36 19.35
N THR A 113 21.39 -14.69 18.53
CA THR A 113 22.79 -14.36 18.79
C THR A 113 23.03 -12.86 18.85
N PHE A 114 22.45 -12.10 17.92
CA PHE A 114 22.55 -10.63 17.94
C PHE A 114 21.76 -10.01 19.11
N VAL A 115 20.54 -10.50 19.38
CA VAL A 115 19.73 -10.05 20.52
C VAL A 115 20.41 -10.33 21.86
N ALA A 116 21.08 -11.46 22.01
CA ALA A 116 21.82 -11.78 23.23
C ALA A 116 22.99 -10.82 23.49
N ARG A 117 23.57 -10.23 22.44
CA ARG A 117 24.71 -9.30 22.54
C ARG A 117 24.28 -7.83 22.68
N GLU A 118 23.31 -7.42 21.86
CA GLU A 118 22.91 -6.01 21.70
C GLU A 118 21.56 -5.69 22.37
N GLY A 119 20.89 -6.70 22.91
CA GLY A 119 19.53 -6.62 23.44
C GLY A 119 18.45 -6.54 22.36
N GLU A 120 17.20 -6.41 22.79
CA GLU A 120 16.04 -6.28 21.88
C GLU A 120 16.09 -5.04 20.99
N SER A 121 16.92 -4.05 21.35
CA SER A 121 17.09 -2.81 20.60
C SER A 121 17.69 -3.02 19.21
N ILE A 122 18.33 -4.17 18.97
CA ILE A 122 18.86 -4.54 17.66
C ILE A 122 17.75 -4.93 16.68
N LEU A 123 16.55 -5.25 17.15
CA LEU A 123 15.44 -5.62 16.27
C LEU A 123 14.81 -4.36 15.68
N MET A 124 14.48 -4.42 14.39
CA MET A 124 13.72 -3.35 13.74
C MET A 124 12.28 -3.23 14.24
N ALA A 125 11.74 -4.35 14.74
CA ALA A 125 10.44 -4.40 15.37
C ALA A 125 10.59 -5.08 16.74
N PRO A 126 10.19 -4.42 17.84
CA PRO A 126 10.19 -5.04 19.16
C PRO A 126 9.31 -6.30 19.16
N PRO A 127 9.66 -7.36 19.90
CA PRO A 127 8.82 -8.55 19.99
C PRO A 127 7.43 -8.19 20.55
N ALA A 128 6.38 -8.82 20.02
CA ALA A 128 4.99 -8.53 20.38
C ALA A 128 4.60 -9.18 21.73
N GLU A 129 5.36 -8.88 22.77
CA GLU A 129 5.20 -9.44 24.10
C GLU A 129 5.11 -8.33 25.16
N GLY A 130 4.43 -8.62 26.28
CA GLY A 130 4.28 -7.66 27.39
C GLY A 130 3.69 -6.32 26.96
N PHE A 131 4.38 -5.22 27.26
CA PHE A 131 3.92 -3.87 26.95
C PHE A 131 3.93 -3.56 25.45
N ASN A 132 4.83 -4.17 24.68
CA ASN A 132 4.96 -3.94 23.23
C ASN A 132 3.68 -4.33 22.49
N LEU A 133 2.93 -5.31 22.99
CA LEU A 133 1.64 -5.74 22.42
C LEU A 133 0.64 -4.57 22.31
N THR A 134 0.69 -3.62 23.23
CA THR A 134 -0.15 -2.41 23.17
C THR A 134 0.16 -1.61 21.91
N GLY A 135 1.43 -1.44 21.56
CA GLY A 135 1.83 -0.74 20.33
C GLY A 135 1.30 -1.40 19.05
N TYR A 136 1.19 -2.73 19.05
CA TYR A 136 0.64 -3.50 17.94
C TYR A 136 -0.89 -3.41 17.84
N LEU A 137 -1.61 -3.44 18.96
CA LEU A 137 -3.08 -3.50 18.97
C LEU A 137 -3.75 -2.13 19.02
N LEU A 138 -3.12 -1.14 19.66
CA LEU A 138 -3.73 0.16 19.94
C LEU A 138 -4.23 0.88 18.68
N PRO A 139 -3.50 0.94 17.54
CA PRO A 139 -4.00 1.60 16.34
C PRO A 139 -5.31 0.98 15.82
N GLY A 140 -5.41 -0.36 15.84
CA GLY A 140 -6.62 -1.08 15.43
C GLY A 140 -7.79 -0.85 16.39
N LEU A 141 -7.52 -0.88 17.71
CA LEU A 141 -8.53 -0.62 18.73
C LEU A 141 -9.10 0.80 18.65
N LEU A 142 -8.24 1.80 18.44
CA LEU A 142 -8.67 3.20 18.28
C LEU A 142 -9.55 3.39 17.05
N MET A 143 -9.17 2.80 15.92
CA MET A 143 -10.00 2.84 14.69
C MET A 143 -11.36 2.16 14.89
N ALA A 144 -11.38 0.97 15.50
CA ALA A 144 -12.61 0.25 15.79
C ALA A 144 -13.52 1.05 16.73
N ALA A 145 -12.97 1.60 17.81
CA ALA A 145 -13.71 2.42 18.77
C ALA A 145 -14.29 3.68 18.11
N GLY A 146 -13.52 4.35 17.26
CA GLY A 146 -13.99 5.52 16.50
C GLY A 146 -15.15 5.19 15.57
N LEU A 147 -15.06 4.09 14.81
CA LEU A 147 -16.12 3.64 13.91
C LEU A 147 -17.39 3.25 14.67
N LEU A 148 -17.25 2.50 15.77
CA LEU A 148 -18.38 2.11 16.62
C LEU A 148 -19.04 3.34 17.26
N GLY A 149 -18.24 4.30 17.75
CA GLY A 149 -18.76 5.55 18.30
C GLY A 149 -19.53 6.37 17.26
N LEU A 150 -18.98 6.50 16.05
CA LEU A 150 -19.64 7.23 14.96
C LEU A 150 -20.93 6.55 14.51
N THR A 151 -20.92 5.23 14.31
CA THR A 151 -22.11 4.46 13.91
C THR A 151 -23.21 4.55 14.98
N ALA A 152 -22.87 4.37 16.25
CA ALA A 152 -23.81 4.54 17.36
C ALA A 152 -24.38 5.97 17.41
N TRP A 153 -23.56 7.00 17.18
CA TRP A 153 -24.00 8.39 17.15
C TRP A 153 -24.96 8.68 15.97
N ILE A 154 -24.65 8.17 14.77
CA ILE A 154 -25.54 8.29 13.59
C ILE A 154 -26.87 7.57 13.86
N MET A 155 -26.83 6.34 14.39
CA MET A 155 -28.04 5.57 14.70
C MET A 155 -28.91 6.25 15.75
N ARG A 156 -28.30 6.87 16.78
CA ARG A 156 -29.03 7.65 17.79
C ARG A 156 -29.69 8.90 17.21
N ARG A 157 -29.10 9.52 16.18
CA ARG A 157 -29.67 10.71 15.51
C ARG A 157 -30.73 10.36 14.47
N LYS A 158 -30.73 9.13 13.96
CA LYS A 158 -31.87 8.57 13.22
C LYS A 158 -32.97 8.20 14.23
N ALA A 159 -33.67 9.19 14.77
CA ALA A 159 -35.00 8.94 15.32
C ALA A 159 -35.79 8.15 14.26
N PRO A 160 -36.58 7.13 14.63
CA PRO A 160 -37.58 6.61 13.72
C PRO A 160 -38.51 7.78 13.41
N GLY A 161 -38.25 8.46 12.30
CA GLY A 161 -39.28 9.22 11.64
C GLY A 161 -40.38 8.20 11.41
N ALA A 162 -41.49 8.37 12.14
CA ALA A 162 -42.73 7.71 11.79
C ALA A 162 -42.84 7.84 10.28
N VAL A 163 -42.79 6.72 9.56
CA VAL A 163 -43.12 6.71 8.15
C VAL A 163 -44.49 7.36 8.11
N PRO A 164 -44.67 8.57 7.54
CA PRO A 164 -46.01 9.04 7.31
C PRO A 164 -46.59 7.97 6.40
N THR A 165 -47.59 7.24 6.89
CA THR A 165 -48.55 6.60 5.99
C THR A 165 -48.87 7.65 4.95
N PRO A 166 -48.67 7.41 3.65
CA PRO A 166 -48.97 8.41 2.65
C PRO A 166 -50.46 8.73 2.80
N ALA A 167 -50.79 9.82 3.48
CA ALA A 167 -52.02 10.52 3.21
C ALA A 167 -51.88 10.89 1.74
N ALA A 168 -52.77 10.33 0.91
CA ALA A 168 -52.86 10.62 -0.50
C ALA A 168 -53.00 12.14 -0.67
N THR A 169 -51.87 12.81 -0.80
CA THR A 169 -51.74 14.22 -1.11
C THR A 169 -51.03 14.26 -2.45
N GLY A 170 -51.70 13.69 -3.46
CA GLY A 170 -51.57 14.28 -4.78
C GLY A 170 -52.15 15.70 -4.72
N PRO A 171 -51.81 16.59 -5.66
CA PRO A 171 -52.64 17.77 -5.87
C PRO A 171 -54.09 17.27 -5.93
N THR A 172 -55.00 17.91 -5.18
CA THR A 172 -56.42 17.67 -5.41
C THR A 172 -56.63 18.02 -6.87
N ALA A 173 -56.78 17.00 -7.72
CA ALA A 173 -57.14 17.20 -9.11
C ALA A 173 -58.56 17.75 -9.06
N THR A 174 -58.67 19.08 -9.05
CA THR A 174 -59.93 19.74 -9.30
C THR A 174 -60.40 19.21 -10.65
N ARG A 175 -61.50 18.46 -10.64
CA ARG A 175 -62.13 18.00 -11.88
C ARG A 175 -62.44 19.27 -12.69
N PRO A 176 -61.98 19.37 -13.95
CA PRO A 176 -62.29 20.53 -14.79
C PRO A 176 -63.81 20.70 -14.85
N ASP A 177 -64.27 21.95 -14.87
CA ASP A 177 -65.68 22.21 -15.14
C ASP A 177 -66.07 21.78 -16.56
N GLU A 178 -67.37 21.64 -16.83
CA GLU A 178 -67.87 21.15 -18.12
C GLU A 178 -67.45 22.07 -19.29
N ASP A 179 -67.29 23.37 -19.03
CA ASP A 179 -66.87 24.35 -20.04
C ASP A 179 -65.39 24.17 -20.41
N GLN A 180 -64.51 23.92 -19.44
CA GLN A 180 -63.10 23.59 -19.63
C GLN A 180 -62.90 22.28 -20.41
N LEU A 181 -63.74 21.28 -20.15
CA LEU A 181 -63.75 20.02 -20.89
C LEU A 181 -64.19 20.21 -22.34
N ALA A 182 -65.18 21.08 -22.59
CA ALA A 182 -65.63 21.41 -23.94
C ALA A 182 -64.56 22.18 -24.73
N GLU A 183 -63.85 23.11 -24.07
CA GLU A 183 -62.74 23.87 -24.66
C GLU A 183 -61.58 22.94 -25.07
N LEU A 184 -61.17 22.04 -24.17
CA LEU A 184 -60.10 21.07 -24.45
C LEU A 184 -60.44 20.13 -25.60
N ARG A 185 -61.69 19.67 -25.68
CA ARG A 185 -62.15 18.82 -26.80
C ARG A 185 -62.08 19.55 -28.14
N ARG A 186 -62.52 20.81 -28.21
CA ARG A 186 -62.39 21.62 -29.43
C ARG A 186 -60.93 21.81 -29.83
N ALA A 187 -60.04 22.04 -28.87
CA ALA A 187 -58.62 22.19 -29.14
C ALA A 187 -57.97 20.89 -29.66
N LEU A 188 -58.41 19.72 -29.19
CA LEU A 188 -57.97 18.43 -29.71
C LEU A 188 -58.46 18.19 -31.14
N ASP A 189 -59.74 18.48 -31.42
CA ASP A 189 -60.31 18.32 -32.77
C ASP A 189 -59.64 19.25 -33.80
N GLU A 190 -59.16 20.43 -33.39
CA GLU A 190 -58.40 21.35 -34.25
C GLU A 190 -56.98 20.84 -34.56
N VAL A 191 -56.35 20.12 -33.64
CA VAL A 191 -55.00 19.56 -33.82
C VAL A 191 -55.03 18.28 -34.67
N ASP A 192 -56.14 17.54 -34.62
CA ASP A 192 -56.32 16.28 -35.34
C ASP A 192 -56.93 16.45 -36.76
N ALA A 193 -57.28 17.68 -37.16
CA ALA A 193 -57.80 18.03 -38.50
C ALA A 193 -56.69 18.48 -39.47
#